data_AF-A0A0V0GEA2-F1
#
_entry.id   AF-A0A0V0GEA2-F1
#
_cell.length_a   1.000
_cell.length_b   1.000
_cell.length_c   1.000
_cell.angle_alpha   90.00
_cell.angle_beta   90.00
_cell.angle_gamma   90.00
#
_symmetry.space_group_name_H-M   'P 1'
#
loop_
_entity.id
_entity.type
_entity.pdbx_description
1 polymer ?
#
loop_
_entity_poly.entity_id
_entity_poly.type
_entity_poly.pdbx_seq_one_letter_code
_entity_poly.pdbx_strand_id
1 'polypeptide(L)'
;KGFKVTDTKRSKLYGIGCKNFQELLDKGCSKLNLKVKDVTVYLQDGTAIDSENYFSTIAEQTILIFATKSEQVVTSADLIYNALKLVNLELFKAGDAILNFFDEDIKAKVRVLSELAKESEDDLDLTLAKTRSDHPDWFNGIDSSAKTKEEYLERRCQDRMRNFLYKSISDWRSSAEYKKNSASRKALEDIIKKLKQILARNRYCGVYFVRDQKEALCNARGDFKCTGVWYADKCTHQGG
;
A
#
# COMPACT_ATOMS: atom_id res chain seq x y z
N LYS A 1 -53.09 4.31 23.91
CA LYS A 1 -51.94 3.60 23.30
C LYS A 1 -51.10 2.97 24.40
N GLY A 2 -50.48 1.82 24.14
CA GLY A 2 -49.50 1.21 25.05
C GLY A 2 -48.06 1.53 24.60
N PHE A 3 -47.17 1.88 25.52
CA PHE A 3 -45.75 2.14 25.26
C PHE A 3 -44.86 1.35 26.21
N LYS A 4 -43.60 1.16 25.84
CA LYS A 4 -42.58 0.57 26.71
C LYS A 4 -41.67 1.68 27.20
N VAL A 5 -41.47 1.81 28.51
CA VAL A 5 -40.75 2.92 29.13
C VAL A 5 -39.55 2.40 29.91
N THR A 6 -38.41 3.07 29.76
CA THR A 6 -37.16 2.71 30.44
C THR A 6 -36.34 3.96 30.81
N ASP A 7 -35.35 3.80 31.68
CA ASP A 7 -34.38 4.83 32.04
C ASP A 7 -33.19 4.86 31.07
N THR A 8 -32.30 5.84 31.21
CA THR A 8 -31.07 5.98 30.42
C THR A 8 -30.14 4.76 30.53
N LYS A 9 -30.15 4.10 31.69
CA LYS A 9 -29.40 2.86 31.96
C LYS A 9 -30.03 1.62 31.31
N ARG A 10 -31.25 1.75 30.79
CA ARG A 10 -32.08 0.69 30.20
C ARG A 10 -32.19 -0.54 31.10
N SER A 11 -32.20 -0.32 32.41
CA SER A 11 -32.07 -1.39 33.41
C SER A 11 -33.38 -2.17 33.60
N LYS A 12 -34.51 -1.49 33.40
CA LYS A 12 -35.86 -2.05 33.56
C LYS A 12 -36.78 -1.50 32.47
N LEU A 13 -37.68 -2.34 31.96
CA LEU A 13 -38.64 -1.98 30.92
C LEU A 13 -40.07 -2.17 31.43
N TYR A 14 -40.86 -1.10 31.40
CA TYR A 14 -42.24 -1.10 31.89
C TYR A 14 -43.24 -0.85 30.77
N GLY A 15 -44.32 -1.63 30.72
CA GLY A 15 -45.45 -1.33 29.85
C GLY A 15 -46.36 -0.27 30.46
N ILE A 16 -46.65 0.80 29.72
CA ILE A 16 -47.50 1.91 30.17
C ILE A 16 -48.62 2.13 29.16
N GLY A 17 -49.85 1.93 29.61
CA GLY A 17 -51.05 2.36 28.90
C GLY A 17 -51.40 3.79 29.27
N CYS A 18 -51.50 4.68 28.27
CA CYS A 18 -51.88 6.08 28.45
C CYS A 18 -52.71 6.59 27.26
N LYS A 19 -53.45 7.67 27.50
CA LYS A 19 -54.30 8.35 26.51
C LYS A 19 -53.65 9.61 25.94
N ASN A 20 -52.74 10.22 26.68
CA ASN A 20 -52.01 11.44 26.31
C ASN A 20 -50.58 11.44 26.87
N PHE A 21 -49.78 12.42 26.50
CA PHE A 21 -48.37 12.53 26.88
C PHE A 21 -48.19 12.81 28.38
N GLN A 22 -49.07 13.61 29.00
CA GLN A 22 -49.01 13.88 30.44
C GLN A 22 -49.22 12.60 31.27
N GLU A 23 -50.18 11.77 30.89
CA GLU A 23 -50.44 10.49 31.57
C GLU A 23 -49.27 9.49 31.38
N LEU A 24 -48.57 9.56 30.24
CA LEU A 24 -47.33 8.82 30.04
C LEU A 24 -46.25 9.28 31.02
N LEU A 25 -46.03 10.60 31.13
CA LEU A 25 -45.04 11.20 32.03
C LEU A 25 -45.32 10.82 33.48
N ASP A 26 -46.55 10.97 33.95
CA ASP A 26 -46.92 10.70 35.34
C ASP A 26 -46.72 9.22 35.70
N LYS A 27 -47.24 8.31 34.87
CA LYS A 27 -47.10 6.86 35.08
C LYS A 27 -45.65 6.40 34.90
N GLY A 28 -44.94 6.93 33.91
CA GLY A 28 -43.54 6.60 33.62
C GLY A 28 -42.61 7.04 34.72
N CYS A 29 -42.73 8.29 35.17
CA CYS A 29 -41.95 8.81 36.28
C CYS A 29 -42.24 8.07 37.58
N SER A 30 -43.51 7.73 37.85
CA SER A 30 -43.86 6.92 39.03
C SER A 30 -43.20 5.53 39.00
N LYS A 31 -43.16 4.84 37.85
CA LYS A 31 -42.52 3.52 37.73
C LYS A 31 -41.00 3.56 37.77
N LEU A 32 -40.40 4.66 37.31
CA LEU A 32 -38.95 4.87 37.29
C LEU A 32 -38.43 5.60 38.54
N ASN A 33 -39.30 5.96 39.49
CA ASN A 33 -38.97 6.78 40.66
C ASN A 33 -38.31 8.13 40.29
N LEU A 34 -38.80 8.77 39.22
CA LEU A 34 -38.32 10.07 38.74
C LEU A 34 -39.32 11.18 39.08
N LYS A 35 -38.85 12.43 39.10
CA LYS A 35 -39.71 13.62 39.23
C LYS A 35 -40.07 14.15 37.86
N VAL A 36 -41.37 14.29 37.57
CA VAL A 36 -41.88 14.72 36.25
C VAL A 36 -41.25 16.03 35.76
N LYS A 37 -41.00 17.00 36.65
CA LYS A 37 -40.43 18.31 36.30
C LYS A 37 -39.00 18.26 35.74
N ASP A 38 -38.30 17.16 35.93
CA ASP A 38 -36.89 17.02 35.59
C ASP A 38 -36.65 16.04 34.44
N VAL A 39 -37.70 15.54 33.79
CA VAL A 39 -37.63 14.47 32.80
C VAL A 39 -37.95 14.95 31.39
N THR A 40 -37.16 14.49 30.43
CA THR A 40 -37.43 14.57 28.99
C THR A 40 -37.52 13.15 28.42
N VAL A 41 -38.44 12.93 27.48
CA VAL A 41 -38.70 11.61 26.89
C VAL A 41 -38.10 11.57 25.49
N TYR A 42 -37.40 10.49 25.17
CA TYR A 42 -36.70 10.31 23.90
C TYR A 42 -37.08 9.00 23.24
N LEU A 43 -37.00 8.97 21.91
CA LEU A 43 -37.00 7.76 21.11
C LEU A 43 -35.63 7.06 21.17
N GLN A 44 -35.57 5.82 20.68
CA GLN A 44 -34.35 5.02 20.70
C GLN A 44 -33.20 5.58 19.84
N ASP A 45 -33.52 6.46 18.90
CA ASP A 45 -32.59 7.19 18.03
C ASP A 45 -32.11 8.51 18.64
N GLY A 46 -32.58 8.88 19.85
CA GLY A 46 -32.22 10.11 20.52
C GLY A 46 -33.13 11.31 20.20
N THR A 47 -34.18 11.13 19.39
CA THR A 47 -35.14 12.20 19.11
C THR A 47 -36.00 12.51 20.34
N ALA A 48 -36.05 13.78 20.75
CA ALA A 48 -36.86 14.22 21.89
C ALA A 48 -38.35 14.31 21.54
N ILE A 49 -39.21 13.92 22.48
CA ILE A 49 -40.65 14.09 22.40
C ILE A 49 -41.02 15.34 23.19
N ASP A 50 -41.31 16.41 22.48
CA ASP A 50 -41.49 17.77 23.04
C ASP A 50 -42.95 18.25 23.05
N SER A 51 -43.87 17.51 22.40
CA SER A 51 -45.24 17.95 22.18
C SER A 51 -46.24 16.78 22.09
N GLU A 52 -47.49 17.05 22.48
CA GLU A 52 -48.60 16.09 22.37
C GLU A 52 -48.85 15.70 20.90
N ASN A 53 -48.71 16.65 19.98
CA ASN A 53 -48.88 16.40 18.55
C ASN A 53 -47.85 15.38 18.05
N TYR A 54 -46.57 15.56 18.37
CA TYR A 54 -45.55 14.59 18.00
C TYR A 54 -45.79 13.24 18.67
N PHE A 55 -46.10 13.23 19.97
CA PHE A 55 -46.44 12.00 20.71
C PHE A 55 -47.58 11.21 20.07
N SER A 56 -48.61 11.89 19.56
CA SER A 56 -49.76 11.26 18.92
C SER A 56 -49.40 10.48 17.65
N THR A 57 -48.31 10.85 16.97
CA THR A 57 -47.80 10.16 15.76
C THR A 57 -47.04 8.88 16.07
N ILE A 58 -46.61 8.68 17.32
CA ILE A 58 -45.77 7.55 17.71
C ILE A 58 -46.60 6.26 17.72
N ALA A 59 -46.01 5.21 17.16
CA ALA A 59 -46.60 3.88 17.09
C ALA A 59 -46.73 3.24 18.48
N GLU A 60 -47.76 2.43 18.67
CA GLU A 60 -47.89 1.63 19.90
C GLU A 60 -46.71 0.68 20.07
N GLN A 61 -46.42 0.31 21.31
CA GLN A 61 -45.31 -0.57 21.73
C GLN A 61 -43.90 -0.01 21.49
N THR A 62 -43.78 1.24 21.03
CA THR A 62 -42.50 1.94 20.93
C THR A 62 -41.82 2.05 22.28
N ILE A 63 -40.49 1.86 22.30
CA ILE A 63 -39.66 2.02 23.49
C ILE A 63 -39.27 3.49 23.63
N LEU A 64 -39.61 4.06 24.78
CA LEU A 64 -39.38 5.45 25.15
C LEU A 64 -38.39 5.51 26.32
N ILE A 65 -37.40 6.39 26.21
CA ILE A 65 -36.32 6.56 27.18
C ILE A 65 -36.58 7.84 27.96
N PHE A 66 -36.69 7.72 29.28
CA PHE A 66 -36.85 8.85 30.17
C PHE A 66 -35.47 9.25 30.69
N ALA A 67 -35.08 10.49 30.45
CA ALA A 67 -33.81 11.03 30.90
C ALA A 67 -34.01 12.28 31.74
N THR A 68 -33.27 12.39 32.83
CA THR A 68 -33.23 13.62 33.62
C THR A 68 -32.35 14.68 32.95
N LYS A 69 -32.50 15.96 33.32
CA LYS A 69 -31.72 17.08 32.75
C LYS A 69 -30.18 16.90 32.82
N SER A 70 -29.69 16.10 33.76
CA SER A 70 -28.26 15.81 33.93
C SER A 70 -27.77 14.60 33.14
N GLU A 71 -28.67 13.83 32.54
CA GLU A 71 -28.34 12.58 31.86
C GLU A 71 -28.25 12.76 30.35
N GLN A 72 -27.23 12.15 29.76
CA GLN A 72 -27.08 12.04 28.32
C GLN A 72 -27.78 10.76 27.85
N VAL A 73 -28.60 10.87 26.80
CA VAL A 73 -29.28 9.72 26.20
C VAL A 73 -28.33 8.98 25.30
N VAL A 74 -28.07 7.72 25.62
CA VAL A 74 -27.29 6.81 24.77
C VAL A 74 -28.26 6.13 23.80
N THR A 75 -28.05 6.32 22.49
CA THR A 75 -28.90 5.72 21.47
C THR A 75 -28.64 4.22 21.36
N SER A 76 -29.53 3.49 20.67
CA SER A 76 -29.29 2.07 20.40
C SER A 76 -28.05 1.85 19.53
N ALA A 77 -27.74 2.77 18.61
CA ALA A 77 -26.54 2.71 17.79
C ALA A 77 -25.28 2.90 18.64
N ASP A 78 -25.29 3.83 19.60
CA ASP A 78 -24.17 4.05 20.52
C ASP A 78 -23.89 2.83 21.40
N LEU A 79 -24.93 2.13 21.85
CA LEU A 79 -24.76 0.90 22.63
C LEU A 79 -24.08 -0.20 21.81
N ILE A 80 -24.50 -0.39 20.55
CA ILE A 80 -23.89 -1.36 19.64
C ILE A 80 -22.44 -0.95 19.35
N TYR A 81 -22.21 0.32 19.04
CA TYR A 81 -20.88 0.86 18.78
C TYR A 81 -19.95 0.68 19.98
N ASN A 82 -20.42 1.01 21.19
CA ASN A 82 -19.64 0.86 22.43
C ASN A 82 -19.37 -0.61 22.76
N ALA A 83 -20.34 -1.51 22.55
CA ALA A 83 -20.12 -2.95 22.74
C ALA A 83 -19.08 -3.49 21.74
N LEU A 84 -19.20 -3.12 20.46
CA LEU A 84 -18.21 -3.49 19.44
C LEU A 84 -16.83 -2.91 19.75
N LYS A 85 -16.76 -1.67 20.23
CA LYS A 85 -15.50 -1.03 20.63
C LYS A 85 -14.86 -1.75 21.81
N LEU A 86 -15.63 -2.15 22.82
CA LEU A 86 -15.13 -2.88 23.99
C LEU A 86 -14.56 -4.25 23.60
N VAL A 87 -15.22 -4.99 22.72
CA VAL A 87 -14.73 -6.30 22.25
C VAL A 87 -13.48 -6.18 21.38
N ASN A 88 -13.36 -5.08 20.63
CA ASN A 88 -12.24 -4.86 19.70
C ASN A 88 -11.18 -3.90 20.26
N LEU A 89 -11.17 -3.63 21.56
CA LEU A 89 -10.24 -2.69 22.21
C LEU A 89 -8.77 -2.99 21.86
N GLU A 90 -8.39 -4.26 21.90
CA GLU A 90 -7.03 -4.70 21.55
C GLU A 90 -6.72 -4.51 20.06
N LEU A 91 -7.71 -4.70 19.18
CA LEU A 91 -7.55 -4.50 17.75
C LEU A 91 -7.39 -3.00 17.40
N PHE A 92 -8.13 -2.13 18.09
CA PHE A 92 -7.97 -0.68 17.96
C PHE A 92 -6.64 -0.20 18.53
N LYS A 93 -6.22 -0.68 19.72
CA LYS A 93 -4.88 -0.37 20.27
C LYS A 93 -3.75 -0.84 19.37
N ALA A 94 -3.89 -2.04 18.78
CA ALA A 94 -2.93 -2.56 17.82
C ALA A 94 -2.91 -1.70 16.55
N GLY A 95 -4.08 -1.30 16.04
CA GLY A 95 -4.19 -0.38 14.92
C GLY A 95 -3.51 0.98 15.19
N ASP A 96 -3.79 1.59 16.35
CA ASP A 96 -3.16 2.85 16.77
C ASP A 96 -1.64 2.68 16.97
N ALA A 97 -1.20 1.58 17.57
CA ALA A 97 0.22 1.27 17.74
C ALA A 97 0.92 1.08 16.38
N ILE A 98 0.25 0.44 15.41
CA ILE A 98 0.74 0.27 14.04
C ILE A 98 0.83 1.62 13.33
N LEU A 99 -0.20 2.47 13.44
CA LEU A 99 -0.20 3.80 12.84
C LEU A 99 0.92 4.68 13.44
N ASN A 100 1.04 4.72 14.78
CA ASN A 100 2.12 5.40 15.46
C ASN A 100 3.49 4.83 15.11
N PHE A 101 3.59 3.51 14.92
CA PHE A 101 4.82 2.87 14.46
C PHE A 101 5.19 3.32 13.05
N PHE A 102 4.24 3.55 12.15
CA PHE A 102 4.54 3.99 10.78
C PHE A 102 4.73 5.51 10.63
N ASP A 103 4.30 6.32 11.59
CA ASP A 103 4.49 7.78 11.56
C ASP A 103 5.96 8.20 11.66
N GLU A 104 6.80 7.39 12.33
CA GLU A 104 8.25 7.63 12.39
C GLU A 104 9.00 6.80 11.33
N ASP A 105 9.59 7.47 10.34
CA ASP A 105 10.47 6.89 9.31
C ASP A 105 9.92 5.60 8.65
N ILE A 106 8.76 5.76 8.02
CA ILE A 106 8.08 4.72 7.24
C ILE A 106 9.02 4.00 6.26
N LYS A 107 10.01 4.68 5.69
CA LYS A 107 10.92 4.09 4.70
C LYS A 107 11.87 3.08 5.33
N ALA A 108 12.47 3.43 6.47
CA ALA A 108 13.34 2.52 7.20
C ALA A 108 12.56 1.29 7.70
N LYS A 109 11.35 1.49 8.21
CA LYS A 109 10.51 0.41 8.75
C LYS A 109 9.95 -0.51 7.66
N VAL A 110 9.47 0.04 6.54
CA VAL A 110 9.07 -0.75 5.36
C VAL A 110 10.25 -1.55 4.81
N ARG A 111 11.47 -0.98 4.83
CA ARG A 111 12.67 -1.70 4.43
C ARG A 111 12.95 -2.91 5.33
N VAL A 112 12.91 -2.74 6.65
CA VAL A 112 13.11 -3.84 7.61
C VAL A 112 12.03 -4.92 7.45
N LEU A 113 10.76 -4.53 7.27
CA LEU A 113 9.67 -5.47 7.00
C LEU A 113 9.85 -6.20 5.66
N SER A 114 10.34 -5.51 4.63
CA SER A 114 10.67 -6.14 3.36
C SER A 114 11.85 -7.10 3.47
N GLU A 115 12.84 -6.80 4.31
CA GLU A 115 13.97 -7.69 4.59
C GLU A 115 13.50 -8.94 5.36
N LEU A 116 12.66 -8.79 6.40
CA LEU A 116 12.06 -9.90 7.14
C LEU A 116 11.09 -10.75 6.30
N ALA A 117 10.30 -10.13 5.42
CA ALA A 117 9.42 -10.85 4.50
C ALA A 117 10.22 -11.76 3.55
N LYS A 118 11.38 -11.28 3.07
CA LYS A 118 12.33 -12.08 2.28
C LYS A 118 12.99 -13.19 3.08
N GLU A 119 13.14 -13.04 4.39
CA GLU A 119 13.64 -14.12 5.28
C GLU A 119 12.57 -15.19 5.58
N SER A 120 11.29 -14.85 5.46
CA SER A 120 10.16 -15.78 5.70
C SER A 120 9.73 -16.58 4.47
N GLU A 121 10.12 -16.15 3.28
CA GLU A 121 10.13 -17.02 2.11
C GLU A 121 11.33 -17.95 2.26
N ASP A 122 11.09 -19.23 2.59
CA ASP A 122 12.04 -20.33 2.41
C ASP A 122 12.38 -20.43 0.91
N ASP A 123 13.17 -19.47 0.43
CA ASP A 123 13.44 -19.26 -0.98
C ASP A 123 14.53 -20.25 -1.37
N LEU A 124 14.15 -21.31 -2.09
CA LEU A 124 15.09 -22.05 -2.90
C LEU A 124 15.90 -21.01 -3.68
N ASP A 125 17.23 -20.98 -3.51
CA ASP A 125 18.09 -20.00 -4.19
C ASP A 125 18.03 -20.20 -5.72
N LEU A 126 17.01 -19.59 -6.36
CA LEU A 126 16.75 -19.69 -7.80
C LEU A 126 17.67 -18.74 -8.60
N THR A 127 18.67 -18.13 -7.96
CA THR A 127 19.71 -17.34 -8.62
C THR A 127 20.40 -18.19 -9.68
N LEU A 128 20.69 -19.45 -9.35
CA LEU A 128 21.36 -20.40 -10.24
C LEU A 128 20.45 -21.01 -11.31
N ALA A 129 19.13 -20.90 -11.18
CA ALA A 129 18.20 -21.33 -12.24
C ALA A 129 18.50 -20.58 -13.54
N LYS A 130 18.60 -21.32 -14.65
CA LYS A 130 19.04 -20.80 -15.96
C LYS A 130 17.87 -20.54 -16.90
N THR A 131 16.92 -21.47 -16.95
CA THR A 131 15.88 -21.47 -17.99
C THR A 131 14.59 -20.80 -17.51
N ARG A 132 13.77 -20.37 -18.47
CA ARG A 132 12.43 -19.83 -18.22
C ARG A 132 11.48 -20.86 -17.61
N SER A 133 11.65 -22.16 -17.85
CA SER A 133 10.80 -23.15 -17.16
C SER A 133 11.17 -23.30 -15.70
N ASP A 134 12.46 -23.18 -15.37
CA ASP A 134 12.95 -23.40 -13.99
C ASP A 134 12.72 -22.19 -13.08
N HIS A 135 12.59 -21.00 -13.66
CA HIS A 135 12.32 -19.77 -12.92
C HIS A 135 11.48 -18.80 -13.78
N PRO A 136 10.18 -19.10 -13.99
CA PRO A 136 9.30 -18.30 -14.85
C PRO A 136 9.12 -16.87 -14.34
N ASP A 137 9.08 -16.68 -13.02
CA ASP A 137 8.85 -15.37 -12.40
C ASP A 137 9.95 -14.35 -12.72
N TRP A 138 11.21 -14.78 -12.88
CA TRP A 138 12.31 -13.92 -13.31
C TRP A 138 12.06 -13.29 -14.70
N PHE A 139 11.28 -13.95 -15.55
CA PHE A 139 10.93 -13.47 -16.90
C PHE A 139 9.61 -12.70 -16.94
N ASN A 140 8.91 -12.58 -15.82
CA ASN A 140 7.64 -11.86 -15.76
C ASN A 140 7.85 -10.37 -16.08
N GLY A 141 7.01 -9.79 -16.94
CA GLY A 141 7.15 -8.41 -17.42
C GLY A 141 8.32 -8.16 -18.38
N ILE A 142 9.11 -9.19 -18.74
CA ILE A 142 10.17 -9.04 -19.73
C ILE A 142 9.61 -9.31 -21.13
N ASP A 143 9.54 -8.26 -21.96
CA ASP A 143 9.23 -8.38 -23.39
C ASP A 143 10.43 -8.94 -24.19
N SER A 144 10.60 -10.27 -24.12
CA SER A 144 11.67 -11.00 -24.79
C SER A 144 11.26 -12.45 -25.04
N SER A 145 11.66 -13.00 -26.18
CA SER A 145 11.54 -14.44 -26.49
C SER A 145 12.65 -15.30 -25.89
N ALA A 146 13.63 -14.70 -25.19
CA ALA A 146 14.77 -15.40 -24.61
C ALA A 146 14.35 -16.54 -23.68
N LYS A 147 14.95 -17.72 -23.87
CA LYS A 147 14.65 -18.95 -23.13
C LYS A 147 15.46 -19.08 -21.84
N THR A 148 16.60 -18.41 -21.77
CA THR A 148 17.49 -18.41 -20.59
C THR A 148 17.82 -17.01 -20.11
N LYS A 149 18.23 -16.90 -18.84
CA LYS A 149 18.66 -15.64 -18.24
C LYS A 149 19.91 -15.12 -18.95
N GLU A 150 20.83 -16.02 -19.25
CA GLU A 150 22.07 -15.74 -19.97
C GLU A 150 21.83 -15.21 -21.39
N GLU A 151 20.91 -15.80 -22.14
CA GLU A 151 20.53 -15.32 -23.47
C GLU A 151 19.95 -13.89 -23.41
N TYR A 152 19.07 -13.65 -22.43
CA TYR A 152 18.52 -12.32 -22.21
C TYR A 152 19.62 -11.30 -21.88
N LEU A 153 20.47 -11.61 -20.89
CA LEU A 153 21.55 -10.73 -20.43
C LEU A 153 22.59 -10.47 -21.52
N GLU A 154 22.93 -11.48 -22.32
CA GLU A 154 23.81 -11.32 -23.49
C GLU A 154 23.21 -10.27 -24.43
N ARG A 155 21.92 -10.41 -24.79
CA ARG A 155 21.23 -9.46 -25.69
C ARG A 155 21.22 -8.04 -25.12
N ARG A 156 20.95 -7.87 -23.81
CA ARG A 156 20.99 -6.56 -23.15
C ARG A 156 22.37 -5.91 -23.17
N CYS A 157 23.44 -6.70 -23.03
CA CYS A 157 24.81 -6.20 -23.14
C CYS A 157 25.11 -5.75 -24.57
N GLN A 158 24.75 -6.58 -25.57
CA GLN A 158 24.94 -6.24 -26.97
C GLN A 158 24.17 -4.97 -27.36
N ASP A 159 22.94 -4.78 -26.87
CA ASP A 159 22.14 -3.58 -27.11
C ASP A 159 22.82 -2.32 -26.57
N ARG A 160 23.42 -2.40 -25.37
CA ARG A 160 24.22 -1.29 -24.80
C ARG A 160 25.40 -0.94 -25.70
N MET A 161 26.16 -1.94 -26.15
CA MET A 161 27.31 -1.71 -27.04
C MET A 161 26.91 -1.11 -28.39
N ARG A 162 25.79 -1.57 -28.99
CA ARG A 162 25.24 -0.97 -30.22
C ARG A 162 24.83 0.48 -29.99
N ASN A 163 24.16 0.77 -28.88
CA ASN A 163 23.73 2.12 -28.56
C ASN A 163 24.90 3.08 -28.36
N PHE A 164 25.98 2.66 -27.69
CA PHE A 164 27.19 3.47 -27.57
C PHE A 164 27.79 3.79 -28.93
N LEU A 165 27.95 2.77 -29.79
CA LEU A 165 28.46 2.98 -31.15
C LEU A 165 27.58 3.95 -31.95
N TYR A 166 26.25 3.76 -31.95
CA TYR A 166 25.35 4.61 -32.72
C TYR A 166 25.32 6.05 -32.22
N LYS A 167 25.37 6.24 -30.90
CA LYS A 167 25.49 7.57 -30.31
C LYS A 167 26.79 8.25 -30.73
N SER A 168 27.93 7.55 -30.60
CA SER A 168 29.22 8.08 -31.04
C SER A 168 29.25 8.42 -32.53
N ILE A 169 28.69 7.57 -33.40
CA ILE A 169 28.57 7.85 -34.84
C ILE A 169 27.75 9.11 -35.08
N SER A 170 26.63 9.27 -34.38
CA SER A 170 25.77 10.45 -34.49
C SER A 170 26.54 11.72 -34.11
N ASP A 171 27.21 11.71 -32.96
CA ASP A 171 28.01 12.83 -32.46
C ASP A 171 29.14 13.19 -33.44
N TRP A 172 29.88 12.19 -33.91
CA TRP A 172 30.97 12.37 -34.88
C TRP A 172 30.49 12.96 -36.21
N ARG A 173 29.37 12.48 -36.75
CA ARG A 173 28.79 12.99 -37.99
C ARG A 173 28.21 14.40 -37.84
N SER A 174 27.90 14.81 -36.61
CA SER A 174 27.40 16.15 -36.31
C SER A 174 28.51 17.22 -36.27
N SER A 175 29.77 16.81 -36.08
CA SER A 175 30.95 17.69 -35.95
C SER A 175 31.19 18.58 -37.18
N ALA A 176 31.80 19.75 -36.96
CA ALA A 176 32.12 20.69 -38.03
C ALA A 176 33.15 20.12 -39.01
N GLU A 177 34.13 19.39 -38.47
CA GLU A 177 35.22 18.74 -39.19
C GLU A 177 34.67 17.71 -40.19
N TYR A 178 33.72 16.87 -39.75
CA TYR A 178 33.06 15.88 -40.62
C TYR A 178 32.27 16.54 -41.75
N LYS A 179 31.61 17.68 -41.47
CA LYS A 179 30.79 18.41 -42.45
C LYS A 179 31.62 19.20 -43.46
N LYS A 180 32.75 19.78 -43.06
CA LYS A 180 33.55 20.68 -43.91
C LYS A 180 34.70 19.99 -44.64
N ASN A 181 35.30 18.94 -44.05
CA ASN A 181 36.50 18.31 -44.60
C ASN A 181 36.18 16.92 -45.19
N SER A 182 36.29 16.79 -46.52
CA SER A 182 36.03 15.54 -47.24
C SER A 182 37.02 14.43 -46.92
N ALA A 183 38.30 14.75 -46.69
CA ALA A 183 39.31 13.79 -46.31
C ALA A 183 39.05 13.24 -44.89
N SER A 184 38.76 14.12 -43.92
CA SER A 184 38.38 13.72 -42.56
C SER A 184 37.12 12.88 -42.54
N ARG A 185 36.11 13.23 -43.36
CA ARG A 185 34.88 12.44 -43.52
C ARG A 185 35.18 11.01 -43.98
N LYS A 186 35.99 10.86 -45.03
CA LYS A 186 36.35 9.54 -45.58
C LYS A 186 37.08 8.69 -44.53
N ALA A 187 38.08 9.27 -43.87
CA ALA A 187 38.83 8.58 -42.82
C ALA A 187 37.92 8.14 -41.66
N LEU A 188 36.98 8.99 -41.23
CA LEU A 188 36.06 8.68 -40.15
C LEU A 188 35.06 7.58 -40.53
N GLU A 189 34.54 7.59 -41.76
CA GLU A 189 33.67 6.50 -42.25
C GLU A 189 34.43 5.17 -42.33
N ASP A 190 35.70 5.17 -42.72
CA ASP A 190 36.56 3.99 -42.70
C ASP A 190 36.76 3.46 -41.26
N ILE A 191 36.94 4.35 -40.28
CA ILE A 191 37.02 4.00 -38.85
C ILE A 191 35.69 3.42 -38.35
N ILE A 192 34.56 4.06 -38.67
CA ILE A 192 33.22 3.59 -38.29
C ILE A 192 32.98 2.18 -38.84
N LYS A 193 33.35 1.93 -40.10
CA LYS A 193 33.25 0.61 -40.72
C LYS A 193 34.10 -0.43 -39.96
N LYS A 194 35.34 -0.09 -39.62
CA LYS A 194 36.23 -0.98 -38.84
C LYS A 194 35.67 -1.26 -37.45
N LEU A 195 35.17 -0.25 -36.72
CA LEU A 195 34.55 -0.42 -35.41
C LEU A 195 33.33 -1.35 -35.46
N LYS A 196 32.44 -1.17 -36.45
CA LYS A 196 31.31 -2.09 -36.69
C LYS A 196 31.77 -3.52 -36.92
N GLN A 197 32.82 -3.71 -37.72
CA GLN A 197 33.39 -5.04 -37.99
C GLN A 197 33.99 -5.68 -36.73
N ILE A 198 34.74 -4.91 -35.93
CA ILE A 198 35.34 -5.40 -34.68
C ILE A 198 34.25 -5.80 -33.69
N LEU A 199 33.23 -4.96 -33.51
CA LEU A 199 32.12 -5.27 -32.60
C LEU A 199 31.31 -6.47 -33.09
N ALA A 200 31.00 -6.56 -34.39
CA ALA A 200 30.28 -7.71 -34.95
C ALA A 200 31.06 -9.02 -34.75
N ARG A 201 32.39 -9.02 -35.00
CA ARG A 201 33.26 -10.19 -34.78
C ARG A 201 33.28 -10.62 -33.32
N ASN A 202 33.25 -9.67 -32.39
CA ASN A 202 33.23 -9.94 -30.96
C ASN A 202 31.80 -10.04 -30.39
N ARG A 203 30.79 -10.30 -31.23
CA ARG A 203 29.38 -10.42 -30.84
C ARG A 203 28.91 -9.28 -29.93
N TYR A 204 29.34 -8.05 -30.23
CA TYR A 204 29.05 -6.84 -29.48
C TYR A 204 29.33 -6.97 -27.97
N CYS A 205 30.39 -7.72 -27.63
CA CYS A 205 30.83 -7.98 -26.26
C CYS A 205 29.74 -8.52 -25.33
N GLY A 206 28.74 -9.23 -25.88
CA GLY A 206 27.58 -9.70 -25.12
C GLY A 206 27.95 -10.56 -23.91
N VAL A 207 29.07 -11.28 -24.00
CA VAL A 207 29.60 -12.18 -22.96
C VAL A 207 29.90 -11.48 -21.64
N TYR A 208 30.08 -10.16 -21.62
CA TYR A 208 30.36 -9.42 -20.38
C TYR A 208 29.27 -9.57 -19.32
N PHE A 209 28.01 -9.83 -19.71
CA PHE A 209 26.91 -10.01 -18.75
C PHE A 209 26.51 -11.48 -18.53
N VAL A 210 27.26 -12.42 -19.10
CA VAL A 210 26.93 -13.85 -19.04
C VAL A 210 27.90 -14.51 -18.06
N ARG A 211 27.38 -15.02 -16.94
CA ARG A 211 28.19 -15.79 -15.98
C ARG A 211 28.82 -17.02 -16.64
N ASP A 212 29.89 -17.53 -16.03
CA ASP A 212 30.70 -18.64 -16.54
C ASP A 212 31.42 -18.36 -17.87
N GLN A 213 31.43 -17.11 -18.36
CA GLN A 213 32.27 -16.68 -19.48
C GLN A 213 33.59 -16.09 -18.98
N LYS A 214 34.64 -16.24 -19.77
CA LYS A 214 35.99 -15.78 -19.42
C LYS A 214 36.06 -14.27 -19.19
N GLU A 215 35.35 -13.50 -20.01
CA GLU A 215 35.29 -12.04 -19.93
C GLU A 215 34.05 -11.53 -19.15
N ALA A 216 33.37 -12.39 -18.41
CA ALA A 216 32.21 -11.99 -17.61
C ALA A 216 32.60 -10.93 -16.57
N LEU A 217 31.74 -9.92 -16.40
CA LEU A 217 31.86 -8.89 -15.37
C LEU A 217 31.18 -9.28 -14.06
N CYS A 218 30.53 -10.44 -14.02
CA CYS A 218 29.89 -11.03 -12.86
C CYS A 218 30.64 -12.28 -12.38
N ASN A 219 30.39 -12.68 -11.13
CA ASN A 219 30.90 -13.94 -10.59
C ASN A 219 30.13 -15.16 -11.16
N ALA A 220 30.51 -16.37 -10.74
CA ALA A 220 29.84 -17.61 -11.16
C ALA A 220 28.35 -17.71 -10.77
N ARG A 221 27.90 -16.92 -9.78
CA ARG A 221 26.48 -16.83 -9.41
C ARG A 221 25.72 -15.87 -10.32
N GLY A 222 26.40 -14.92 -10.94
CA GLY A 222 25.82 -13.85 -11.74
C GLY A 222 25.76 -12.49 -11.02
N ASP A 223 26.41 -12.36 -9.87
CA ASP A 223 26.44 -11.10 -9.12
C ASP A 223 27.45 -10.13 -9.73
N PHE A 224 27.00 -8.89 -9.97
CA PHE A 224 27.86 -7.81 -10.45
C PHE A 224 28.33 -6.96 -9.29
N LYS A 225 29.64 -6.70 -9.23
CA LYS A 225 30.23 -5.80 -8.24
C LYS A 225 30.29 -4.38 -8.79
N CYS A 226 29.80 -3.41 -8.00
CA CYS A 226 29.94 -2.01 -8.37
C CYS A 226 31.40 -1.57 -8.25
N THR A 227 31.95 -0.99 -9.32
CA THR A 227 33.35 -0.49 -9.36
C THR A 227 33.47 0.98 -8.96
N GLY A 228 32.37 1.64 -8.61
CA GLY A 228 32.35 3.05 -8.19
C GLY A 228 32.23 4.04 -9.35
N VAL A 229 32.42 5.31 -9.01
CA VAL A 229 32.41 6.42 -9.98
C VAL A 229 33.72 6.44 -10.78
N TRP A 230 33.70 7.01 -11.98
CA TRP A 230 34.81 6.92 -12.95
C TRP A 230 36.17 7.44 -12.45
N TYR A 231 36.20 8.33 -11.46
CA TYR A 231 37.42 8.92 -10.88
C TYR A 231 37.84 8.27 -9.56
N ALA A 232 37.08 7.30 -9.05
CA ALA A 232 37.35 6.65 -7.77
C ALA A 232 37.72 5.19 -7.98
N ASP A 233 38.64 4.68 -7.16
CA ASP A 233 39.13 3.30 -7.25
C ASP A 233 38.16 2.27 -6.66
N LYS A 234 37.12 2.72 -5.94
CA LYS A 234 36.13 1.85 -5.30
C LYS A 234 34.76 2.49 -5.17
N CYS A 235 33.73 1.66 -5.09
CA CYS A 235 32.38 2.07 -4.74
C CYS A 235 32.30 2.45 -3.25
N THR A 236 31.62 3.56 -2.94
CA THR A 236 31.38 4.04 -1.56
C THR A 236 29.96 3.79 -1.06
N HIS A 237 29.08 3.20 -1.88
CA HIS A 237 27.74 2.83 -1.44
C HIS A 237 27.79 1.58 -0.55
N GLN A 238 27.03 1.58 0.55
CA GLN A 238 26.86 0.40 1.41
C GLN A 238 26.18 -0.72 0.61
N GLY A 239 26.89 -1.81 0.36
CA GLY A 239 26.46 -2.94 -0.49
C GLY A 239 27.30 -3.17 -1.75
N GLY A 240 28.41 -2.45 -1.94
CA GLY A 240 29.38 -2.64 -3.03
C GLY A 240 30.40 -3.76 -2.80
#